data_AF-A0A6B3H949-F1
#
_entry.id   AF-A0A6B3H949-F1
#
_cell.length_a   1.000
_cell.length_b   1.000
_cell.length_c   1.000
_cell.angle_alpha   90.00
_cell.angle_beta   90.00
_cell.angle_gamma   90.00
#
_symmetry.space_group_name_H-M   'P 1'
#
loop_
_entity.id
_entity.type
_entity.pdbx_description
1 polymer ?
#
loop_
_entity_poly.entity_id
_entity_poly.type
_entity_poly.pdbx_seq_one_letter_code
_entity_poly.pdbx_strand_id
1 'polypeptide(L)'
;LPIGAEADFTGVVDLVSMKAFVYPEEAAKGEMYNVVEIPDNLKESAEEWRGKLLEAVAENDDAMMELYLEGNEPTQEQLHEAIRRITLASKGTA
;
A
#
# COMPACT_ATOMS: atom_id res chain seq x y z
N LEU A 1 -3.89 -1.93 -4.38
CA LEU A 1 -4.11 -2.13 -5.84
C LEU A 1 -4.77 -3.49 -6.04
N PRO A 2 -5.91 -3.63 -6.77
CA PRO A 2 -6.56 -4.93 -6.94
C PRO A 2 -5.77 -5.88 -7.85
N ILE A 3 -5.86 -7.19 -7.58
CA ILE A 3 -5.36 -8.27 -8.44
C ILE A 3 -6.55 -8.80 -9.22
N GLY A 4 -6.59 -8.47 -10.51
CA GLY A 4 -7.76 -8.71 -11.36
C GLY A 4 -8.89 -7.70 -11.14
N ALA A 5 -9.99 -7.87 -11.86
CA ALA A 5 -11.16 -7.01 -11.78
C ALA A 5 -12.45 -7.82 -12.00
N GLU A 6 -13.57 -7.33 -11.48
CA GLU A 6 -14.88 -7.99 -11.59
C GLU A 6 -14.82 -9.48 -11.18
N ALA A 7 -15.15 -10.40 -12.08
CA ALA A 7 -15.12 -11.84 -11.84
C ALA A 7 -13.70 -12.40 -11.67
N ASP A 8 -12.69 -11.70 -12.18
CA ASP A 8 -11.29 -12.11 -12.10
C ASP A 8 -10.59 -11.54 -10.84
N PHE A 9 -11.33 -10.86 -9.96
CA PHE A 9 -10.78 -10.36 -8.71
C PHE A 9 -10.39 -11.52 -7.78
N THR A 10 -9.11 -11.58 -7.43
CA THR A 10 -8.54 -12.68 -6.63
C THR A 10 -7.77 -12.19 -5.41
N GLY A 11 -7.57 -10.88 -5.26
CA GLY A 11 -6.76 -10.36 -4.17
C GLY A 11 -6.42 -8.88 -4.29
N VAL A 12 -5.53 -8.43 -3.41
CA VAL A 12 -5.04 -7.05 -3.39
C VAL A 12 -3.53 -7.03 -3.16
N VAL A 13 -2.85 -6.08 -3.80
CA VAL A 13 -1.50 -5.67 -3.45
C VAL A 13 -1.60 -4.59 -2.37
N ASP A 14 -0.95 -4.85 -1.24
CA ASP A 14 -0.70 -3.89 -0.18
C ASP A 14 0.55 -3.08 -0.51
N LEU A 15 0.37 -1.78 -0.69
CA LEU A 15 1.43 -0.84 -1.07
C LEU A 15 2.32 -0.45 0.12
N VAL A 16 1.89 -0.72 1.36
CA VAL A 16 2.67 -0.44 2.57
C VAL A 16 3.70 -1.54 2.80
N SER A 17 3.28 -2.81 2.75
CA SER A 17 4.20 -3.97 2.87
C SER A 17 4.88 -4.37 1.56
N MET A 18 4.39 -3.88 0.42
CA MET A 18 4.80 -4.32 -0.92
C MET A 18 4.67 -5.83 -1.11
N LYS A 19 3.53 -6.38 -0.68
CA LYS A 19 3.15 -7.79 -0.85
C LYS A 19 1.76 -7.92 -1.44
N ALA A 20 1.50 -9.06 -2.07
CA ALA A 20 0.19 -9.43 -2.56
C ALA A 20 -0.51 -10.34 -1.55
N PHE A 21 -1.76 -10.00 -1.23
CA PHE A 21 -2.69 -10.82 -0.46
C PHE A 21 -3.67 -11.46 -1.43
N VAL A 22 -3.52 -12.78 -1.62
CA VAL A 22 -4.35 -13.56 -2.55
C VAL A 22 -5.33 -14.39 -1.75
N TYR A 23 -6.61 -14.32 -2.09
CA TYR A 23 -7.67 -15.09 -1.45
C TYR A 23 -7.81 -16.45 -2.15
N PRO A 24 -7.55 -17.57 -1.46
CA PRO A 24 -7.84 -18.90 -2.00
C PRO A 24 -9.32 -19.08 -2.32
N GLU A 25 -9.66 -19.94 -3.28
CA GLU A 25 -11.07 -20.24 -3.62
C GLU A 25 -11.83 -20.85 -2.43
N GLU A 26 -11.14 -21.61 -1.59
CA GLU A 26 -11.67 -22.19 -0.36
C GLU A 26 -11.84 -21.18 0.79
N ALA A 27 -11.32 -19.95 0.65
CA ALA A 27 -11.46 -18.94 1.69
C ALA A 27 -12.89 -18.39 1.70
N ALA A 28 -13.66 -18.78 2.71
CA ALA A 28 -14.98 -18.21 2.94
C ALA A 28 -14.85 -16.69 3.15
N LYS A 29 -15.38 -15.89 2.21
CA LYS A 29 -15.44 -14.41 2.29
C LYS A 29 -14.13 -13.72 2.70
N GLY A 30 -12.97 -14.25 2.30
CA GLY A 30 -11.68 -13.66 2.65
C GLY A 30 -11.24 -13.85 4.10
N GLU A 31 -11.79 -14.85 4.81
CA GLU A 31 -11.38 -15.24 6.17
C GLU A 31 -9.87 -15.58 6.27
N MET A 32 -9.26 -15.98 5.16
CA MET A 32 -7.83 -16.21 5.05
C MET A 32 -7.30 -15.69 3.71
N TYR A 33 -6.01 -15.35 3.70
CA TYR A 33 -5.28 -14.98 2.50
C TYR A 33 -3.85 -15.51 2.59
N ASN A 34 -3.27 -15.74 1.42
CA ASN A 34 -1.85 -16.05 1.29
C ASN A 34 -1.09 -14.74 1.02
N VAL A 35 0.00 -14.54 1.75
CA VAL A 35 0.96 -13.45 1.48
C VAL A 35 1.99 -13.97 0.49
N VAL A 36 2.03 -13.37 -0.69
CA VAL A 36 2.93 -13.75 -1.77
C VAL A 36 3.65 -12.52 -2.34
N GLU A 37 4.67 -12.76 -3.15
CA GLU A 37 5.31 -11.68 -3.91
C GLU A 37 4.33 -11.06 -4.91
N ILE A 38 4.51 -9.78 -5.19
CA ILE A 38 3.67 -9.07 -6.18
C ILE A 38 3.87 -9.72 -7.56
N PRO A 39 2.78 -10.11 -8.25
CA PRO A 39 2.85 -10.65 -9.61
C PRO A 39 3.61 -9.73 -10.56
N ASP A 40 4.43 -10.28 -11.46
CA ASP A 40 5.31 -9.48 -12.34
C ASP A 40 4.55 -8.45 -13.19
N ASN A 41 3.35 -8.79 -13.64
CA ASN A 41 2.47 -7.91 -14.41
C ASN A 41 1.90 -6.73 -13.60
N LEU A 42 2.02 -6.74 -12.27
CA LEU A 42 1.55 -5.68 -11.37
C LEU A 42 2.69 -4.93 -10.69
N LYS A 43 3.95 -5.36 -10.82
CA LYS A 43 5.10 -4.74 -10.13
C LYS A 43 5.26 -3.26 -10.49
N GLU A 44 5.27 -2.95 -11.79
CA GLU A 44 5.41 -1.56 -12.27
C GLU A 44 4.27 -0.67 -11.75
N SER A 45 3.03 -1.14 -11.84
CA SER A 45 1.88 -0.40 -11.29
C SER A 45 1.95 -0.26 -9.77
N ALA A 46 2.40 -1.30 -9.05
CA ALA A 46 2.56 -1.23 -7.60
C ALA A 46 3.64 -0.22 -7.20
N GLU A 47 4.75 -0.14 -7.92
CA GLU A 47 5.79 0.86 -7.73
C GLU A 47 5.27 2.27 -8.00
N GLU A 48 4.52 2.49 -9.09
CA GLU A 48 3.89 3.78 -9.40
C GLU A 48 2.95 4.22 -8.28
N TRP A 49 2.04 3.34 -7.86
CA TRP A 49 1.06 3.64 -6.81
C TRP A 49 1.73 3.78 -5.43
N ARG A 50 2.83 3.08 -5.17
CA ARG A 50 3.63 3.29 -3.95
C ARG A 50 4.31 4.66 -3.97
N GLY A 51 4.83 5.10 -5.11
CA GLY A 51 5.37 6.45 -5.26
C GLY A 51 4.33 7.52 -4.91
N LYS A 52 3.12 7.41 -5.47
CA LYS A 52 1.99 8.32 -5.16
C LYS A 52 1.59 8.28 -3.69
N LEU A 53 1.58 7.10 -3.06
CA LEU A 53 1.33 6.95 -1.63
C LEU A 53 2.38 7.69 -0.80
N LEU A 54 3.67 7.51 -1.11
CA LEU A 54 4.77 8.15 -0.39
C LEU A 54 4.74 9.67 -0.55
N GLU A 55 4.46 10.16 -1.76
CA GLU A 55 4.29 11.59 -2.04
C GLU A 55 3.13 12.19 -1.23
N ALA A 56 1.94 11.59 -1.29
CA ALA A 56 0.77 12.07 -0.55
C ALA A 56 0.97 12.04 0.98
N VAL A 57 1.70 11.04 1.49
CA VAL A 57 2.04 10.95 2.91
C VAL A 57 3.06 12.02 3.29
N ALA A 58 4.10 12.23 2.48
CA ALA A 58 5.11 13.27 2.70
C ALA A 58 4.50 14.68 2.72
N GLU A 59 3.56 14.99 1.84
CA GLU A 59 2.85 16.27 1.79
C GLU A 59 2.08 16.60 3.09
N ASN A 60 1.74 15.58 3.89
CA ASN A 60 0.83 15.72 5.03
C ASN A 60 1.45 15.37 6.39
N ASP A 61 2.72 14.94 6.43
CA ASP A 61 3.45 14.60 7.66
C ASP A 61 4.92 15.06 7.57
N ASP A 62 5.31 15.98 8.45
CA ASP A 62 6.62 16.65 8.42
C ASP A 62 7.79 15.65 8.48
N ALA A 63 7.68 14.59 9.29
CA ALA A 63 8.73 13.57 9.40
C ALA A 63 8.87 12.74 8.11
N MET A 64 7.76 12.51 7.40
CA MET A 64 7.79 11.82 6.11
C MET A 64 8.32 12.72 5.00
N MET A 65 8.03 14.02 5.04
CA MET A 65 8.61 15.02 4.14
C MET A 65 10.14 15.04 4.24
N GLU A 66 10.69 15.03 5.45
CA GLU A 66 12.15 14.99 5.67
C GLU A 66 12.77 13.75 5.01
N LEU A 67 12.23 12.57 5.27
CA LEU A 67 12.70 11.32 4.66
C LEU A 67 12.65 11.36 3.13
N TYR A 68 11.54 11.89 2.57
CA TYR A 68 11.35 12.01 1.13
C TYR A 68 12.40 12.92 0.48
N LEU A 69 12.68 14.09 1.07
CA LEU A 69 13.68 15.04 0.56
C LEU A 69 15.10 14.49 0.64
N GLU A 70 15.40 13.63 1.62
CA GLU A 70 16.67 12.95 1.74
C GLU A 70 16.81 11.73 0.83
N GLY A 71 15.73 11.32 0.14
CA GLY A 71 15.70 10.11 -0.69
C GLY A 71 15.70 8.81 0.13
N ASN A 72 15.30 8.88 1.40
CA ASN A 72 15.22 7.74 2.30
C ASN A 72 13.81 7.14 2.28
N GLU A 73 13.69 5.83 2.02
CA GLU A 73 12.39 5.16 2.14
C GLU A 73 12.01 4.95 3.62
N PRO A 74 10.78 5.27 4.02
CA PRO A 74 10.30 4.97 5.36
C PRO A 74 10.14 3.46 5.56
N THR A 75 10.37 3.00 6.79
CA THR A 75 10.01 1.64 7.19
C THR A 75 8.48 1.45 7.16
N GLN A 76 8.03 0.20 7.09
CA GLN A 76 6.61 -0.13 7.12
C GLN A 76 5.91 0.43 8.37
N GLU A 77 6.56 0.38 9.53
CA GLU A 77 6.04 0.89 10.80
C GLU A 77 5.90 2.42 10.76
N GLN A 78 6.95 3.12 10.34
CA GLN A 78 6.92 4.59 10.18
C GLN A 78 5.82 5.03 9.21
N LEU A 79 5.68 4.34 8.08
CA LEU A 79 4.65 4.65 7.09
C LEU A 79 3.24 4.42 7.64
N HIS A 80 3.01 3.34 8.38
CA HIS A 80 1.74 3.07 9.05
C HIS A 80 1.41 4.16 10.08
N GLU A 81 2.37 4.51 10.94
CA GLU A 81 2.17 5.56 11.94
C GLU A 81 1.85 6.92 11.32
N ALA A 82 2.54 7.29 10.24
CA ALA A 82 2.28 8.52 9.51
C ALA A 82 0.87 8.55 8.91
N ILE A 83 0.47 7.49 8.19
CA ILE A 83 -0.89 7.37 7.63
C ILE A 83 -1.94 7.50 8.74
N ARG A 84 -1.70 6.90 9.91
CA ARG A 84 -2.60 7.02 11.07
C ARG A 84 -2.70 8.46 11.57
N ARG A 85 -1.58 9.17 11.73
CA ARG A 85 -1.57 10.59 12.15
C ARG A 85 -2.32 11.47 11.16
N ILE A 86 -2.03 11.33 9.87
CA ILE A 86 -2.66 12.08 8.77
C ILE A 86 -4.18 11.86 8.77
N THR A 87 -4.61 10.60 8.90
CA THR A 87 -6.03 10.23 8.91
C THR A 87 -6.75 10.80 10.12
N LEU A 88 -6.17 10.69 11.32
CA LEU A 88 -6.76 11.24 12.55
C LEU A 88 -6.84 12.77 12.54
N ALA A 89 -5.95 13.44 11.81
CA ALA A 89 -5.96 14.87 11.62
C ALA A 89 -6.87 15.34 10.47
N SER A 90 -7.52 14.43 9.73
CA SER A 90 -8.30 14.72 8.53
C SER A 90 -7.53 15.53 7.48
N LYS A 91 -6.21 15.26 7.36
CA LYS A 91 -5.33 15.93 6.39
C LYS A 91 -5.16 15.13 5.09
N GLY A 92 -5.48 13.83 5.13
CA GLY A 92 -5.39 12.97 3.94
C GLY A 92 -6.39 13.40 2.87
N THR A 93 -5.91 13.49 1.63
CA THR A 93 -6.76 13.69 0.45
C THR A 93 -7.20 12.34 -0.11
N ALA A 94 -8.41 12.30 -0.67
CA ALA A 94 -8.99 11.14 -1.34
C ALA A 94 -8.72 11.19 -2.86
#